data_AF-A0A850NQE0-F1
#
_entry.id   AF-A0A850NQE0-F1
#
_cell.length_a   1.000
_cell.length_b   1.000
_cell.length_c   1.000
_cell.angle_alpha   90.00
_cell.angle_beta   90.00
_cell.angle_gamma   90.00
#
_symmetry.space_group_name_H-M   'P 1'
#
loop_
_entity.id
_entity.type
_entity.pdbx_description
1 polymer ?
#
loop_
_entity_poly.entity_id
_entity_poly.type
_entity_poly.pdbx_seq_one_letter_code
_entity_poly.pdbx_strand_id
1 'polypeptide(L)'
;VAIVIVWAIAALFFLPFAADALGLSAGAGGAWIGTSEFADAAGIAAAQSFGGIAAHAGRGTADQAVASYTLIKVVGRDSWIGIWAVILSLLATTRWAEPGTGARAVRNRASGNEVWTRFPKFVLGFVIASALLSAVAVAVGPAVFKADITPGVVAPLKGLRIWAFAFAFLSIGLTTRFSEFGAIGWRPFAAFSVGAVANLLIGLALSTALFGAYWTAIGH
;
A
#
# COMPACT_ATOMS: atom_id res chain seq x y z
N VAL A 1 -2.56 -18.39 -1.17
CA VAL A 1 -1.54 -17.44 -1.68
C VAL A 1 -1.67 -17.23 -3.18
N ALA A 2 -1.61 -18.29 -4.00
CA ALA A 2 -1.72 -18.20 -5.46
C ALA A 2 -2.97 -17.44 -5.97
N ILE A 3 -4.17 -17.70 -5.42
CA ILE A 3 -5.39 -16.96 -5.82
C ILE A 3 -5.32 -15.45 -5.60
N VAL A 4 -4.67 -15.01 -4.52
CA VAL A 4 -4.52 -13.58 -4.20
C VAL A 4 -3.62 -12.90 -5.24
N ILE A 5 -2.60 -13.61 -5.73
CA ILE A 5 -1.70 -13.12 -6.78
C ILE A 5 -2.47 -12.96 -8.09
N VAL A 6 -3.33 -13.90 -8.46
CA VAL A 6 -4.16 -13.80 -9.68
C VAL A 6 -5.05 -12.57 -9.61
N TRP A 7 -5.75 -12.38 -8.49
CA TRP A 7 -6.61 -11.21 -8.31
C TRP A 7 -5.81 -9.90 -8.22
N ALA A 8 -4.60 -9.90 -7.65
CA ALA A 8 -3.73 -8.73 -7.63
C ALA A 8 -3.24 -8.35 -9.03
N ILE A 9 -2.89 -9.33 -9.87
CA ILE A 9 -2.52 -9.08 -11.27
C ILE A 9 -3.75 -8.59 -12.05
N ALA A 10 -4.91 -9.20 -11.85
CA ALA A 10 -6.14 -8.76 -12.50
C ALA A 10 -6.51 -7.32 -12.10
N ALA A 11 -6.43 -6.99 -10.80
CA ALA A 11 -6.72 -5.67 -10.28
C ALA A 11 -5.70 -4.61 -10.72
N LEU A 12 -4.41 -4.96 -10.83
CA LEU A 12 -3.36 -4.11 -11.39
C LEU A 12 -3.72 -3.60 -12.79
N PHE A 13 -4.26 -4.48 -13.65
CA PHE A 13 -4.69 -4.09 -14.99
C PHE A 13 -6.10 -3.52 -15.00
N PHE A 14 -7.03 -3.97 -14.16
CA PHE A 14 -8.43 -3.55 -14.24
C PHE A 14 -8.67 -2.18 -13.61
N LEU A 15 -8.12 -1.94 -12.40
CA LEU A 15 -8.43 -0.75 -11.61
C LEU A 15 -8.05 0.58 -12.28
N PRO A 16 -6.90 0.71 -12.97
CA PRO A 16 -6.56 1.97 -13.64
C PRO A 16 -7.56 2.37 -14.72
N PHE A 17 -8.00 1.42 -15.55
CA PHE A 17 -8.97 1.69 -16.61
C PHE A 17 -10.38 1.87 -16.06
N ALA A 18 -10.76 1.11 -15.02
CA ALA A 18 -12.04 1.29 -14.36
C ALA A 18 -12.13 2.69 -13.73
N ALA A 19 -11.06 3.16 -13.09
CA ALA A 19 -11.01 4.50 -12.49
C ALA A 19 -11.09 5.61 -13.55
N ASP A 20 -10.47 5.40 -14.71
CA ASP A 20 -10.55 6.33 -15.84
C ASP A 20 -11.94 6.36 -16.47
N ALA A 21 -12.56 5.19 -16.69
CA ALA A 21 -13.92 5.08 -17.23
C ALA A 21 -14.97 5.73 -16.30
N LEU A 22 -14.74 5.69 -14.99
CA LEU A 22 -15.57 6.37 -13.99
C LEU A 22 -15.26 7.88 -13.87
N GLY A 23 -14.26 8.39 -14.60
CA GLY A 23 -13.90 9.80 -14.61
C GLY A 23 -13.33 10.31 -13.29
N LEU A 24 -12.71 9.45 -12.49
CA LEU A 24 -12.22 9.82 -11.16
C LEU A 24 -11.06 10.83 -11.22
N SER A 25 -10.97 11.70 -10.21
CA SER A 25 -9.80 12.55 -10.00
C SER A 25 -8.58 11.70 -9.64
N ALA A 26 -7.37 12.21 -9.92
CA ALA A 26 -6.12 11.49 -9.65
C ALA A 26 -6.03 11.05 -8.18
N GLY A 27 -6.42 11.92 -7.25
CA GLY A 27 -6.46 11.60 -5.81
C GLY A 27 -7.51 10.55 -5.45
N ALA A 28 -8.76 10.71 -5.90
CA ALA A 28 -9.84 9.77 -5.57
C ALA A 28 -9.61 8.37 -6.18
N GLY A 29 -9.07 8.29 -7.40
CA GLY A 29 -8.71 7.01 -8.00
C GLY A 29 -7.48 6.37 -7.34
N GLY A 30 -6.48 7.15 -6.95
CA GLY A 30 -5.35 6.66 -6.15
C GLY A 30 -5.78 6.10 -4.78
N ALA A 31 -6.73 6.77 -4.13
CA ALA A 31 -7.38 6.31 -2.91
C ALA A 31 -8.14 5.00 -3.11
N TRP A 32 -8.96 4.92 -4.15
CA TRP A 32 -9.72 3.72 -4.47
C TRP A 32 -8.81 2.52 -4.76
N ILE A 33 -7.74 2.72 -5.54
CA ILE A 33 -6.72 1.68 -5.79
C ILE A 33 -6.06 1.26 -4.47
N GLY A 34 -5.75 2.22 -3.58
CA GLY A 34 -5.19 1.94 -2.26
C GLY A 34 -6.09 1.07 -1.38
N THR A 35 -7.40 1.29 -1.41
CA THR A 35 -8.36 0.45 -0.67
C THR A 35 -8.60 -0.91 -1.33
N SER A 36 -8.54 -0.98 -2.65
CA SER A 36 -9.04 -2.12 -3.42
C SER A 36 -7.99 -3.17 -3.75
N GLU A 37 -6.73 -2.76 -3.89
CA GLU A 37 -5.66 -3.65 -4.33
C GLU A 37 -5.16 -4.55 -3.20
N PHE A 38 -4.81 -5.80 -3.53
CA PHE A 38 -4.37 -6.82 -2.58
C PHE A 38 -2.86 -6.82 -2.34
N ALA A 39 -2.06 -6.40 -3.32
CA ALA A 39 -0.59 -6.37 -3.18
C ALA A 39 -0.03 -4.94 -3.20
N ASP A 40 0.92 -4.64 -2.33
CA ASP A 40 1.43 -3.26 -2.16
C ASP A 40 2.21 -2.79 -3.36
N ALA A 41 3.03 -3.68 -3.94
CA ALA A 41 3.72 -3.41 -5.19
C ALA A 41 2.69 -3.13 -6.29
N ALA A 42 1.76 -4.08 -6.55
CA ALA A 42 0.70 -3.98 -7.57
C ALA A 42 -0.06 -2.66 -7.47
N GLY A 43 -0.42 -2.27 -6.25
CA GLY A 43 -1.23 -1.07 -6.04
C GLY A 43 -0.49 0.22 -6.33
N ILE A 44 0.80 0.29 -5.99
CA ILE A 44 1.62 1.46 -6.35
C ILE A 44 1.75 1.57 -7.86
N ALA A 45 1.98 0.46 -8.57
CA ALA A 45 2.04 0.49 -10.03
C ALA A 45 0.71 0.90 -10.66
N ALA A 46 -0.40 0.31 -10.21
CA ALA A 46 -1.74 0.69 -10.65
C ALA A 46 -2.02 2.18 -10.42
N ALA A 47 -1.67 2.72 -9.25
CA ALA A 47 -1.83 4.13 -8.92
C ALA A 47 -0.93 5.05 -9.77
N GLN A 48 0.29 4.62 -10.10
CA GLN A 48 1.18 5.36 -11.02
C GLN A 48 0.63 5.37 -12.45
N SER A 49 0.19 4.21 -12.95
CA SER A 49 -0.41 4.09 -14.28
C SER A 49 -1.67 4.94 -14.39
N PHE A 50 -2.58 4.83 -13.42
CA PHE A 50 -3.77 5.68 -13.37
C PHE A 50 -3.43 7.16 -13.24
N GLY A 51 -2.46 7.51 -12.39
CA GLY A 51 -2.00 8.89 -12.21
C GLY A 51 -1.50 9.52 -13.51
N GLY A 52 -0.83 8.76 -14.37
CA GLY A 52 -0.45 9.20 -15.72
C GLY A 52 -1.66 9.45 -16.62
N ILE A 53 -2.62 8.51 -16.66
CA ILE A 53 -3.86 8.63 -17.45
C ILE A 53 -4.68 9.86 -16.99
N ALA A 54 -4.89 10.00 -15.69
CA ALA A 54 -5.64 11.12 -15.10
C ALA A 54 -4.96 12.46 -15.36
N ALA A 55 -3.62 12.51 -15.35
CA ALA A 55 -2.86 13.73 -15.67
C ALA A 55 -3.03 14.15 -17.13
N HIS A 56 -2.99 13.21 -18.08
CA HIS A 56 -3.27 13.50 -19.49
C HIS A 56 -4.69 14.01 -19.73
N ALA A 57 -5.66 13.54 -18.94
CA ALA A 57 -7.04 13.99 -18.97
C ALA A 57 -7.32 15.28 -18.17
N GLY A 58 -6.29 15.90 -17.56
CA GLY A 58 -6.43 17.13 -16.78
C GLY A 58 -7.15 16.95 -15.43
N ARG A 59 -7.26 15.73 -14.90
CA ARG A 59 -8.01 15.40 -13.67
C ARG A 59 -7.12 15.32 -12.42
N GLY A 60 -5.93 15.92 -12.46
CA GLY A 60 -4.95 15.95 -11.37
C GLY A 60 -3.53 15.62 -11.83
N THR A 61 -2.67 15.22 -10.90
CA THR A 61 -1.27 14.86 -11.17
C THR A 61 -0.97 13.42 -10.78
N ALA A 62 0.02 12.81 -11.44
CA ALA A 62 0.46 11.46 -11.10
C ALA A 62 0.95 11.35 -9.64
N ASP A 63 1.53 12.42 -9.10
CA ASP A 63 1.96 12.49 -7.71
C ASP A 63 0.78 12.44 -6.73
N GLN A 64 -0.36 13.09 -7.05
CA GLN A 64 -1.57 13.03 -6.22
C GLN A 64 -2.12 11.61 -6.09
N ALA A 65 -2.12 10.84 -7.19
CA ALA A 65 -2.58 9.44 -7.18
C ALA A 65 -1.69 8.57 -6.29
N VAL A 66 -0.37 8.70 -6.42
CA VAL A 66 0.58 7.95 -5.59
C VAL A 66 0.54 8.37 -4.13
N ALA A 67 0.37 9.67 -3.84
CA ALA A 67 0.24 10.17 -2.49
C ALA A 67 -1.02 9.60 -1.82
N SER A 68 -2.17 9.68 -2.50
CA SER A 68 -3.46 9.19 -1.99
C SER A 68 -3.43 7.68 -1.74
N TYR A 69 -2.83 6.92 -2.67
CA TYR A 69 -2.55 5.49 -2.49
C TYR A 69 -1.71 5.23 -1.23
N THR A 70 -0.59 5.94 -1.08
CA THR A 70 0.35 5.73 0.03
C THR A 70 -0.29 6.06 1.37
N LEU A 71 -1.11 7.12 1.41
CA LEU A 71 -1.85 7.54 2.61
C LEU A 71 -2.86 6.49 3.05
N ILE A 72 -3.66 5.95 2.13
CA ILE A 72 -4.66 4.94 2.48
C ILE A 72 -4.04 3.60 2.82
N LYS A 73 -3.13 3.12 1.97
CA LYS A 73 -2.66 1.74 2.03
C LYS A 73 -1.49 1.60 2.99
N VAL A 74 -0.36 2.20 2.65
CA VAL A 74 0.90 2.00 3.39
C VAL A 74 0.82 2.63 4.79
N VAL A 75 0.37 3.88 4.87
CA VAL A 75 0.28 4.61 6.13
C VAL A 75 -1.02 4.26 6.88
N GLY A 76 -2.15 4.27 6.18
CA GLY A 76 -3.46 4.07 6.79
C GLY A 76 -3.76 2.63 7.17
N ARG A 77 -3.49 1.66 6.29
CA ARG A 77 -3.85 0.26 6.53
C ARG A 77 -2.70 -0.55 7.09
N ASP A 78 -1.57 -0.56 6.39
CA ASP A 78 -0.50 -1.52 6.66
C ASP A 78 0.25 -1.17 7.96
N SER A 79 0.45 0.13 8.23
CA SER A 79 1.04 0.59 9.49
C SER A 79 0.13 0.28 10.70
N TRP A 80 -1.19 0.46 10.55
CA TRP A 80 -2.16 0.14 11.61
C TRP A 80 -2.25 -1.37 11.88
N ILE A 81 -2.21 -2.21 10.84
CA ILE A 81 -2.11 -3.67 10.99
C ILE A 81 -0.84 -4.02 11.77
N GLY A 82 0.29 -3.38 11.47
CA GLY A 82 1.55 -3.56 12.22
C GLY A 82 1.43 -3.21 13.70
N ILE A 83 0.78 -2.08 14.03
CA ILE A 83 0.54 -1.66 15.42
C ILE A 83 -0.34 -2.68 16.15
N TRP A 84 -1.46 -3.08 15.55
CA TRP A 84 -2.36 -4.08 16.16
C TRP A 84 -1.70 -5.44 16.32
N ALA A 85 -0.84 -5.86 15.39
CA ALA A 85 -0.08 -7.10 15.51
C ALA A 85 0.84 -7.07 16.74
N VAL A 86 1.50 -5.95 17.03
CA VAL A 86 2.32 -5.79 18.23
C VAL A 86 1.47 -5.80 19.50
N ILE A 87 0.36 -5.04 19.52
CA ILE A 87 -0.55 -5.00 20.67
C ILE A 87 -1.10 -6.40 20.98
N LEU A 88 -1.62 -7.10 19.97
CA LEU A 88 -2.17 -8.44 20.13
C LEU A 88 -1.10 -9.46 20.50
N SER A 89 0.13 -9.34 19.99
CA SER A 89 1.25 -10.19 20.41
C SER A 89 1.62 -9.97 21.88
N LEU A 90 1.61 -8.73 22.36
CA LEU A 90 1.87 -8.40 23.77
C LEU A 90 0.73 -8.90 24.65
N LEU A 91 -0.53 -8.70 24.26
CA LEU A 91 -1.69 -9.21 25.00
C LEU A 91 -1.69 -10.74 25.04
N ALA A 92 -1.40 -11.40 23.92
CA ALA A 92 -1.32 -12.85 23.85
C ALA A 92 -0.27 -13.43 24.79
N THR A 93 0.91 -12.81 24.84
CA THR A 93 2.04 -13.28 25.68
C THR A 93 1.90 -12.91 27.16
N THR A 94 1.20 -11.82 27.49
CA THR A 94 1.06 -11.32 28.87
C THR A 94 -0.25 -11.69 29.56
N ARG A 95 -1.36 -11.82 28.82
CA ARG A 95 -2.71 -12.00 29.37
C ARG A 95 -3.40 -13.30 28.92
N TRP A 96 -3.08 -13.82 27.74
CA TRP A 96 -3.66 -15.07 27.23
C TRP A 96 -2.73 -16.28 27.30
N ALA A 97 -1.60 -16.17 28.01
CA ALA A 97 -0.80 -17.35 28.34
C ALA A 97 -1.54 -18.18 29.42
N GLU A 98 -1.92 -19.42 29.10
CA GLU A 98 -2.61 -20.30 30.03
C GLU A 98 -1.76 -20.57 31.30
N PRO A 99 -2.37 -20.61 32.49
CA PRO A 99 -1.68 -20.98 33.72
C PRO A 99 -1.39 -22.49 33.71
N GLY A 100 -0.19 -22.88 33.26
CA GLY A 100 0.23 -24.29 33.29
C GLY A 100 1.36 -24.64 32.33
N THR A 101 1.51 -23.91 31.22
CA THR A 101 2.70 -24.02 30.37
C THR A 101 3.78 -23.13 30.94
N GLY A 102 4.64 -23.72 31.78
CA GLY A 102 5.69 -23.08 32.59
C GLY A 102 6.08 -21.66 32.17
N ALA A 103 5.83 -20.69 33.05
CA ALA A 103 6.07 -19.25 32.89
C ALA A 103 7.50 -18.88 32.42
N ARG A 104 8.45 -19.83 32.41
CA ARG A 104 9.82 -19.68 31.91
C ARG A 104 9.97 -19.98 30.40
N ALA A 105 9.10 -20.80 29.80
CA ALA A 105 9.13 -21.14 28.38
C ALA A 105 8.43 -20.09 27.50
N VAL A 106 7.34 -19.50 27.99
CA VAL A 106 6.64 -18.38 27.31
C VAL A 106 7.45 -17.09 27.39
N ARG A 107 8.15 -16.83 28.50
CA ARG A 107 9.08 -15.69 28.65
C ARG A 107 10.28 -15.74 27.69
N ASN A 108 10.71 -16.94 27.28
CA ASN A 108 11.75 -17.11 26.26
C ASN A 108 11.23 -17.00 24.81
N ARG A 109 9.92 -17.20 24.58
CA ARG A 109 9.27 -16.99 23.27
C ARG A 109 8.78 -15.55 23.06
N ALA A 110 8.49 -14.81 24.13
CA ALA A 110 8.33 -13.35 24.11
C ALA A 110 9.69 -12.63 24.04
N SER A 111 10.60 -13.15 23.22
CA SER A 111 11.82 -12.44 22.90
C SER A 111 11.44 -11.21 22.08
N GLY A 112 11.88 -10.02 22.48
CA GLY A 112 11.75 -8.83 21.63
C GLY A 112 12.31 -9.05 20.21
N ASN A 113 13.16 -10.07 20.04
CA ASN A 113 13.63 -10.53 18.74
C ASN A 113 12.51 -11.11 17.84
N GLU A 114 11.51 -11.81 18.37
CA GLU A 114 10.42 -12.36 17.54
C GLU A 114 9.43 -11.28 17.08
N VAL A 115 9.20 -10.27 17.91
CA VAL A 115 8.46 -9.06 17.50
C VAL A 115 9.27 -8.30 16.45
N TRP A 116 10.57 -8.14 16.64
CA TRP A 116 11.45 -7.48 15.69
C TRP A 116 11.57 -8.21 14.35
N THR A 117 11.57 -9.55 14.33
CA THR A 117 11.62 -10.32 13.09
C THR A 117 10.32 -10.24 12.29
N ARG A 118 9.16 -10.15 12.96
CA ARG A 118 7.85 -10.02 12.31
C ARG A 118 7.45 -8.59 11.99
N PHE A 119 8.03 -7.60 12.67
CA PHE A 119 7.73 -6.19 12.44
C PHE A 119 8.12 -5.80 11.00
N PRO A 120 7.25 -5.09 10.27
CA PRO A 120 7.57 -4.56 8.95
C PRO A 120 8.61 -3.44 9.04
N LYS A 121 9.89 -3.80 9.03
CA LYS A 121 11.03 -2.89 9.25
C LYS A 121 11.09 -1.73 8.24
N PHE A 122 10.45 -1.86 7.07
CA PHE A 122 10.36 -0.77 6.09
C PHE A 122 9.63 0.47 6.64
N VAL A 123 8.72 0.29 7.60
CA VAL A 123 8.00 1.39 8.26
C VAL A 123 8.96 2.32 8.99
N LEU A 124 9.99 1.76 9.64
CA LEU A 124 11.01 2.56 10.32
C LEU A 124 11.81 3.41 9.31
N GLY A 125 12.12 2.83 8.15
CA GLY A 125 12.74 3.56 7.05
C GLY A 125 11.87 4.71 6.54
N PHE A 126 10.55 4.49 6.40
CA PHE A 126 9.60 5.54 6.02
C PHE A 126 9.56 6.67 7.06
N VAL A 127 9.48 6.34 8.35
CA VAL A 127 9.45 7.32 9.45
C VAL A 127 10.75 8.14 9.49
N ILE A 128 11.91 7.48 9.41
CA ILE A 128 13.21 8.16 9.41
C ILE A 128 13.35 9.07 8.18
N ALA A 129 13.04 8.56 6.99
CA ALA A 129 13.10 9.36 5.76
C ALA A 129 12.15 10.56 5.82
N SER A 130 10.92 10.37 6.32
CA SER A 130 9.96 11.46 6.50
C SER A 130 10.47 12.49 7.51
N ALA A 131 11.02 12.07 8.65
CA ALA A 131 11.54 12.98 9.66
C ALA A 131 12.74 13.78 9.14
N LEU A 132 13.66 13.14 8.42
CA LEU A 132 14.81 13.80 7.80
C LEU A 132 14.36 14.83 6.76
N LEU A 133 13.44 14.46 5.87
CA LEU A 133 12.97 15.37 4.82
C LEU A 133 12.19 16.55 5.41
N SER A 134 11.39 16.31 6.46
CA SER A 134 10.71 17.36 7.21
C SER A 134 11.70 18.30 7.92
N ALA A 135 12.76 17.77 8.54
CA ALA A 135 13.80 18.58 9.18
C ALA A 135 14.53 19.46 8.16
N VAL A 136 14.87 18.92 6.99
CA VAL A 136 15.45 19.69 5.88
C VAL A 136 14.48 20.75 5.38
N ALA A 137 13.20 20.43 5.21
CA ALA A 137 12.19 21.40 4.78
C ALA A 137 12.06 22.59 5.75
N VAL A 138 12.14 22.33 7.06
CA VAL A 138 12.13 23.39 8.10
C VAL A 138 13.43 24.20 8.07
N ALA A 139 14.58 23.55 7.92
CA ALA A 139 15.88 24.21 7.98
C ALA A 139 16.16 25.14 6.78
N VAL A 140 15.76 24.74 5.57
CA VAL A 140 16.05 25.48 4.33
C VAL A 140 14.87 26.38 3.91
N GLY A 141 13.69 26.15 4.48
CA GLY A 141 12.47 26.88 4.15
C GLY A 141 11.79 26.40 2.85
N PRO A 142 10.47 26.63 2.72
CA PRO A 142 9.65 26.01 1.67
C PRO A 142 10.02 26.44 0.25
N ALA A 143 10.53 27.67 0.06
CA ALA A 143 10.91 28.17 -1.25
C ALA A 143 12.13 27.43 -1.83
N VAL A 144 13.19 27.28 -1.03
CA VAL A 144 14.43 26.60 -1.44
C VAL A 144 14.23 25.09 -1.51
N PHE A 145 13.41 24.53 -0.62
CA PHE A 145 13.04 23.11 -0.68
C PHE A 145 12.36 22.74 -2.01
N LYS A 146 11.48 23.61 -2.51
CA LYS A 146 10.77 23.38 -3.77
C LYS A 146 11.67 23.64 -4.99
N ALA A 147 12.54 24.65 -4.92
CA ALA A 147 13.41 25.05 -6.02
C ALA A 147 14.62 24.11 -6.21
N ASP A 148 15.28 23.69 -5.13
CA ASP A 148 16.59 23.01 -5.22
C ASP A 148 16.53 21.55 -4.74
N ILE A 149 15.89 21.30 -3.59
CA ILE A 149 15.87 19.95 -2.98
C ILE A 149 14.95 18.99 -3.75
N THR A 150 13.79 19.49 -4.19
CA THR A 150 12.83 18.67 -4.93
C THR A 150 13.41 18.15 -6.26
N PRO A 151 13.96 18.99 -7.15
CA PRO A 151 14.57 18.49 -8.39
C PRO A 151 15.90 17.78 -8.15
N GLY A 152 16.73 18.23 -7.19
CA GLY A 152 18.06 17.67 -6.99
C GLY A 152 18.09 16.33 -6.26
N VAL A 153 17.13 16.09 -5.34
CA VAL A 153 17.12 14.91 -4.47
C VAL A 153 15.85 14.09 -4.65
N VAL A 154 14.68 14.74 -4.58
CA VAL A 154 13.40 14.01 -4.58
C VAL A 154 13.09 13.40 -5.95
N ALA A 155 13.34 14.12 -7.05
CA ALA A 155 13.05 13.62 -8.40
C ALA A 155 13.90 12.39 -8.79
N PRO A 156 15.23 12.36 -8.57
CA PRO A 156 16.03 11.16 -8.79
C PRO A 156 15.58 9.96 -7.94
N LEU A 157 15.23 10.19 -6.66
CA LEU A 157 14.70 9.15 -5.78
C LEU A 157 13.36 8.58 -6.28
N LYS A 158 12.48 9.44 -6.81
CA LYS A 158 11.24 9.00 -7.48
C LYS A 158 11.54 8.15 -8.71
N GLY A 159 12.55 8.52 -9.51
CA GLY A 159 12.99 7.73 -10.66
C GLY A 159 13.51 6.35 -10.25
N LEU A 160 14.40 6.28 -9.26
CA LEU A 160 14.91 5.01 -8.71
C LEU A 160 13.79 4.13 -8.15
N ARG A 161 12.81 4.72 -7.48
CA ARG A 161 11.61 4.02 -7.00
C ARG A 161 10.85 3.36 -8.15
N ILE A 162 10.65 4.06 -9.27
CA ILE A 162 9.95 3.51 -10.45
C ILE A 162 10.72 2.31 -11.01
N TRP A 163 12.03 2.44 -11.19
CA TRP A 163 12.88 1.33 -11.67
C TRP A 163 12.89 0.13 -10.72
N ALA A 164 13.02 0.37 -9.41
CA ALA A 164 12.96 -0.69 -8.41
C ALA A 164 11.64 -1.46 -8.47
N PHE A 165 10.51 -0.76 -8.62
CA PHE A 165 9.21 -1.42 -8.80
C PHE A 165 9.12 -2.18 -10.12
N ALA A 166 9.60 -1.61 -11.23
CA ALA A 166 9.61 -2.29 -12.52
C ALA A 166 10.36 -3.64 -12.45
N PHE A 167 11.54 -3.66 -11.84
CA PHE A 167 12.31 -4.91 -11.65
C PHE A 167 11.62 -5.90 -10.70
N ALA A 168 10.96 -5.41 -9.64
CA ALA A 168 10.20 -6.26 -8.73
C ALA A 168 9.06 -6.99 -9.47
N PHE A 169 8.29 -6.28 -10.31
CA PHE A 169 7.21 -6.90 -11.08
C PHE A 169 7.72 -7.85 -12.15
N LEU A 170 8.80 -7.48 -12.84
CA LEU A 170 9.44 -8.38 -13.79
C LEU A 170 9.82 -9.68 -13.08
N SER A 171 10.41 -9.60 -11.88
CA SER A 171 10.80 -10.76 -11.09
C SER A 171 9.60 -11.59 -10.62
N ILE A 172 8.51 -10.95 -10.16
CA ILE A 172 7.26 -11.63 -9.79
C ILE A 172 6.67 -12.36 -11.00
N GLY A 173 6.62 -11.71 -12.16
CA GLY A 173 6.12 -12.31 -13.40
C GLY A 173 6.94 -13.53 -13.83
N LEU A 174 8.28 -13.41 -13.82
CA LEU A 174 9.19 -14.47 -14.22
C LEU A 174 9.19 -15.69 -13.28
N THR A 175 8.88 -15.50 -11.99
CA THR A 175 8.87 -16.57 -10.98
C THR A 175 7.51 -17.24 -10.79
N THR A 176 6.45 -16.71 -11.42
CA THR A 176 5.09 -17.24 -11.27
C THR A 176 4.91 -18.57 -12.01
N ARG A 177 4.61 -19.64 -11.26
CA ARG A 177 4.30 -20.97 -11.82
C ARG A 177 2.81 -21.10 -12.12
N PHE A 178 2.45 -20.98 -13.40
CA PHE A 178 1.05 -21.02 -13.81
C PHE A 178 0.36 -22.38 -13.63
N SER A 179 1.14 -23.47 -13.55
CA SER A 179 0.63 -24.83 -13.34
C SER A 179 -0.01 -25.04 -11.96
N GLU A 180 0.34 -24.24 -10.96
CA GLU A 180 -0.18 -24.38 -9.58
C GLU A 180 -1.56 -23.73 -9.40
N PHE A 181 -2.02 -22.92 -10.37
CA PHE A 181 -3.33 -22.26 -10.28
C PHE A 181 -4.51 -23.22 -10.48
N GLY A 182 -4.32 -24.30 -11.25
CA GLY A 182 -5.37 -25.29 -11.49
C GLY A 182 -5.79 -26.11 -10.26
N ALA A 183 -4.94 -26.16 -9.22
CA ALA A 183 -5.15 -27.01 -8.04
C ALA A 183 -6.07 -26.38 -6.96
N ILE A 184 -6.45 -25.11 -7.10
CA ILE A 184 -7.09 -24.32 -6.02
C ILE A 184 -8.59 -24.64 -5.87
N GLY A 185 -9.22 -25.25 -6.87
CA GLY A 185 -10.64 -25.60 -6.85
C GLY A 185 -11.59 -24.39 -6.93
N TRP A 186 -12.81 -24.63 -7.40
CA TRP A 186 -13.78 -23.55 -7.72
C TRP A 186 -14.40 -22.87 -6.49
N ARG A 187 -14.66 -23.62 -5.41
CA ARG A 187 -15.34 -23.08 -4.21
C ARG A 187 -14.54 -22.00 -3.48
N PRO A 188 -13.24 -22.20 -3.17
CA PRO A 188 -12.42 -21.15 -2.58
C PRO A 188 -12.25 -19.95 -3.53
N PHE A 189 -12.24 -20.20 -4.84
CA PHE A 189 -12.14 -19.16 -5.84
C PHE A 189 -13.35 -18.23 -5.86
N ALA A 190 -14.55 -18.79 -5.90
CA ALA A 190 -15.79 -18.02 -5.88
C ALA A 190 -15.93 -17.21 -4.58
N ALA A 191 -15.66 -17.81 -3.42
CA ALA A 191 -15.75 -17.12 -2.13
C ALA A 191 -14.81 -15.91 -2.04
N PHE A 192 -13.56 -16.06 -2.48
CA PHE A 192 -12.60 -14.95 -2.51
C PHE A 192 -13.03 -13.86 -3.51
N SER A 193 -13.53 -14.27 -4.69
CA SER A 193 -13.96 -13.34 -5.73
C SER A 193 -15.14 -12.46 -5.27
N VAL A 194 -16.10 -13.03 -4.55
CA VAL A 194 -17.22 -12.25 -3.96
C VAL A 194 -16.69 -11.23 -2.95
N GLY A 195 -15.77 -11.63 -2.08
CA GLY A 195 -15.13 -10.71 -1.13
C GLY A 195 -14.35 -9.60 -1.84
N ALA A 196 -13.63 -9.93 -2.91
CA ALA A 196 -12.85 -8.98 -3.69
C ALA A 196 -13.75 -7.94 -4.38
N VAL A 197 -14.86 -8.37 -4.98
CA VAL A 197 -15.84 -7.46 -5.60
C VAL A 197 -16.51 -6.58 -4.55
N ALA A 198 -16.93 -7.16 -3.41
CA ALA A 198 -17.50 -6.39 -2.31
C ALA A 198 -16.51 -5.31 -1.81
N ASN A 199 -15.23 -5.66 -1.67
CA ASN A 199 -14.18 -4.72 -1.31
C ASN A 199 -14.03 -3.60 -2.35
N LEU A 200 -14.06 -3.92 -3.64
CA LEU A 200 -14.01 -2.93 -4.72
C LEU A 200 -15.15 -1.92 -4.63
N LEU A 201 -16.38 -2.39 -4.39
CA LEU A 201 -17.58 -1.55 -4.31
C LEU A 201 -17.57 -0.66 -3.08
N ILE A 202 -17.20 -1.22 -1.91
CA ILE A 202 -17.10 -0.45 -0.66
C ILE A 202 -15.98 0.58 -0.77
N GLY A 203 -14.81 0.17 -1.28
CA GLY A 203 -13.68 1.06 -1.51
C GLY A 203 -14.03 2.19 -2.46
N LEU A 204 -14.81 1.91 -3.50
CA LEU A 204 -15.29 2.93 -4.44
C LEU A 204 -16.21 3.92 -3.73
N ALA A 205 -17.24 3.42 -3.03
CA ALA A 205 -18.18 4.26 -2.29
C ALA A 205 -17.48 5.17 -1.26
N LEU A 206 -16.52 4.64 -0.51
CA LEU A 206 -15.76 5.43 0.47
C LEU A 206 -14.86 6.47 -0.20
N SER A 207 -14.15 6.08 -1.27
CA SER A 207 -13.18 6.97 -1.93
C SER A 207 -13.83 8.06 -2.76
N THR A 208 -15.05 7.84 -3.27
CA THR A 208 -15.76 8.80 -4.15
C THR A 208 -16.89 9.53 -3.43
N ALA A 209 -17.77 8.82 -2.71
CA ALA A 209 -18.97 9.42 -2.12
C ALA A 209 -18.69 10.07 -0.76
N LEU A 210 -17.87 9.43 0.10
CA LEU A 210 -17.60 9.94 1.44
C LEU A 210 -16.37 10.86 1.50
N PHE A 211 -15.27 10.47 0.86
CA PHE A 211 -13.99 11.20 0.91
C PHE A 211 -13.58 11.84 -0.42
N GLY A 212 -14.44 11.82 -1.45
CA GLY A 212 -14.09 12.32 -2.79
C GLY A 212 -13.61 13.77 -2.79
N ALA A 213 -14.23 14.64 -1.99
CA ALA A 213 -13.82 16.03 -1.84
C ALA A 213 -12.42 16.17 -1.20
N TYR A 214 -12.12 15.36 -0.19
CA TYR A 214 -10.82 15.35 0.48
C TYR A 214 -9.70 14.88 -0.46
N TRP A 215 -9.93 13.77 -1.17
CA TRP A 215 -8.93 13.22 -2.09
C TRP A 215 -8.70 14.10 -3.32
N THR A 216 -9.74 14.80 -3.78
CA THR A 216 -9.60 15.75 -4.90
C THR A 216 -8.83 17.00 -4.48
N ALA A 217 -8.93 17.41 -3.21
CA ALA A 217 -8.20 18.56 -2.67
C ALA A 217 -6.73 18.27 -2.32
N ILE A 218 -6.31 16.99 -2.24
CA ILE A 218 -4.93 16.63 -1.92
C ILE A 218 -3.98 17.15 -3.00
N GLY A 219 -3.01 17.98 -2.62
CA GLY A 219 -1.95 18.46 -3.51
C GLY A 219 -2.31 19.67 -4.39
N HIS A 220 -3.46 20.32 -4.14
CA HIS A 220 -3.69 21.71 -4.57
C HIS A 220 -3.00 22.71 -3.63
#